data_AF-A0A8J8FNI9-F1
#
_entry.id   AF-A0A8J8FNI9-F1
#
_cell.length_a   1.000
_cell.length_b   1.000
_cell.length_c   1.000
_cell.angle_alpha   90.00
_cell.angle_beta   90.00
_cell.angle_gamma   90.00
#
_symmetry.space_group_name_H-M   'P 1'
#
loop_
_entity.id
_entity.type
_entity.pdbx_description
1 polymer ?
#
loop_
_entity_poly.entity_id
_entity_poly.type
_entity_poly.pdbx_seq_one_letter_code
_entity_poly.pdbx_strand_id
1 'polypeptide(L)'
;MDGYLQTGIGIAVSILLFWLSYRQTIGAKKERTKNANKSLHRAVMRRMVLEDYTPKYKDISRVLEGKAREFNTSANDMLSEEQVLNSIYTEVFDSDLISPPQRIEIESRLDNLFMSVEEKPTQPQTSIHEYKVIREQYKKKQNSIILLTIAVSMVGASTSILYGFLKDPATFITSDSEWLFSGVGVFIVSAAMITLMAIVKKEREEISSPSRSSVVISATKFEIDIAKALAKSGYKYYSEPSVGEFRPDFIIDMAGEKVAIEAKAWGDVVPMQAMKRTIRRLEELSKEKGVDSVMLVTNKPIPLKGLYSENSKVKSYTMNEFLSLLKNKKVA
;
A
#
# COMPACT_ATOMS: atom_id res chain seq x y z
N MET A 1 -7.13 -41.72 24.90
CA MET A 1 -7.64 -41.26 23.58
C MET A 1 -8.55 -40.04 23.69
N ASP A 2 -9.28 -39.88 24.79
CA ASP A 2 -10.27 -38.80 24.95
C ASP A 2 -9.70 -37.37 25.00
N GLY A 3 -8.53 -37.16 25.61
CA GLY A 3 -7.88 -35.85 25.65
C GLY A 3 -7.48 -35.30 24.27
N TYR A 4 -7.13 -36.19 23.33
CA TYR A 4 -6.84 -35.82 21.94
C TYR A 4 -8.10 -35.37 21.19
N LEU A 5 -9.24 -36.00 21.47
CA LEU A 5 -10.53 -35.65 20.89
C LEU A 5 -10.98 -34.24 21.35
N GLN A 6 -10.87 -33.97 22.65
CA GLN A 6 -11.18 -32.67 23.25
C GLN A 6 -10.29 -31.54 22.69
N THR A 7 -8.99 -31.80 22.58
CA THR A 7 -8.02 -30.85 21.99
C THR A 7 -8.36 -30.56 20.53
N GLY A 8 -8.71 -31.60 19.75
CA GLY A 8 -9.10 -31.46 18.35
C GLY A 8 -10.37 -30.62 18.15
N ILE A 9 -11.39 -30.79 19.01
CA ILE A 9 -12.62 -30.01 18.96
C ILE A 9 -12.35 -28.52 19.24
N GLY A 10 -11.56 -28.21 20.28
CA GLY A 10 -11.23 -26.81 20.62
C GLY A 10 -10.48 -26.08 19.50
N ILE A 11 -9.53 -26.77 18.83
CA ILE A 11 -8.81 -26.23 17.67
C ILE A 11 -9.78 -25.99 16.49
N ALA A 12 -10.64 -26.96 16.18
CA ALA A 12 -11.58 -26.86 15.07
C ALA A 12 -12.56 -25.69 15.25
N VAL A 13 -13.11 -25.52 16.46
CA VAL A 13 -14.00 -24.39 16.79
C VAL A 13 -13.26 -23.06 16.67
N SER A 14 -12.02 -22.98 17.13
CA SER A 14 -11.19 -21.76 17.00
C SER A 14 -10.97 -21.39 15.55
N ILE A 15 -10.60 -22.35 14.70
CA ILE A 15 -10.38 -22.11 13.27
C ILE A 15 -11.68 -21.61 12.61
N LEU A 16 -12.82 -22.24 12.92
CA LEU A 16 -14.12 -21.89 12.35
C LEU A 16 -14.54 -20.48 12.76
N LEU A 17 -14.44 -20.15 14.06
CA LEU A 17 -14.77 -18.81 14.58
C LEU A 17 -13.83 -17.74 14.01
N PHE A 18 -12.53 -18.03 13.88
CA PHE A 18 -11.59 -17.12 13.25
C PHE A 18 -11.98 -16.88 11.78
N TRP A 19 -12.29 -17.93 11.05
CA TRP A 19 -12.67 -17.82 9.63
C TRP A 19 -13.95 -16.99 9.44
N LEU A 20 -14.99 -17.24 10.25
CA LEU A 20 -16.22 -16.45 10.23
C LEU A 20 -15.98 -15.00 10.61
N SER A 21 -15.27 -14.75 11.72
CA SER A 21 -14.98 -13.40 12.22
C SER A 21 -14.12 -12.60 11.24
N TYR A 22 -13.10 -13.24 10.65
CA TYR A 22 -12.28 -12.64 9.61
C TYR A 22 -13.12 -12.27 8.39
N ARG A 23 -14.01 -13.18 7.94
CA ARG A 23 -14.89 -12.93 6.79
C ARG A 23 -15.85 -11.78 7.07
N GLN A 24 -16.41 -11.69 8.28
CA GLN A 24 -17.35 -10.63 8.66
C GLN A 24 -16.68 -9.26 8.87
N THR A 25 -15.41 -9.21 9.25
CA THR A 25 -14.70 -7.95 9.53
C THR A 25 -13.86 -7.50 8.35
N ILE A 26 -12.71 -8.14 8.14
CA ILE A 26 -11.71 -7.79 7.12
C ILE A 26 -12.19 -8.18 5.72
N GLY A 27 -12.74 -9.39 5.59
CA GLY A 27 -13.30 -9.89 4.34
C GLY A 27 -14.42 -9.00 3.82
N ALA A 28 -15.40 -8.68 4.67
CA ALA A 28 -16.52 -7.83 4.32
C ALA A 28 -16.09 -6.41 3.94
N LYS A 29 -15.07 -5.83 4.59
CA LYS A 29 -14.53 -4.53 4.18
C LYS A 29 -13.89 -4.62 2.78
N LYS A 30 -13.10 -5.67 2.51
CA LYS A 30 -12.46 -5.87 1.20
C LYS A 30 -13.47 -6.11 0.09
N GLU A 31 -14.49 -6.93 0.33
CA GLU A 31 -15.58 -7.17 -0.62
C GLU A 31 -16.36 -5.87 -0.88
N ARG A 32 -16.67 -5.10 0.16
CA ARG A 32 -17.29 -3.77 0.02
C ARG A 32 -16.45 -2.82 -0.83
N THR A 33 -15.14 -2.73 -0.59
CA THR A 33 -14.23 -1.90 -1.41
C THR A 33 -14.14 -2.40 -2.85
N LYS A 34 -14.06 -3.72 -3.07
CA LYS A 34 -14.05 -4.30 -4.42
C LYS A 34 -15.35 -3.99 -5.18
N ASN A 35 -16.48 -4.09 -4.50
CA ASN A 35 -17.78 -3.75 -5.08
C ASN A 35 -17.93 -2.25 -5.32
N ALA A 36 -17.41 -1.42 -4.42
CA ALA A 36 -17.35 0.04 -4.59
C ALA A 36 -16.53 0.41 -5.83
N ASN A 37 -15.34 -0.17 -6.01
CA ASN A 37 -14.49 0.06 -7.18
C ASN A 37 -15.18 -0.40 -8.48
N LYS A 38 -15.83 -1.58 -8.47
CA LYS A 38 -16.61 -2.05 -9.63
C LYS A 38 -17.81 -1.14 -9.94
N SER A 39 -18.50 -0.66 -8.90
CA SER A 39 -19.64 0.25 -9.03
C SER A 39 -19.20 1.60 -9.59
N LEU A 40 -18.08 2.14 -9.09
CA LEU A 40 -17.44 3.36 -9.61
C LEU A 40 -17.05 3.17 -11.08
N HIS A 41 -16.33 2.09 -11.40
CA HIS A 41 -15.92 1.76 -12.75
C HIS A 41 -17.11 1.73 -13.71
N ARG A 42 -18.15 0.95 -13.39
CA ARG A 42 -19.37 0.86 -14.21
C ARG A 42 -20.08 2.20 -14.34
N ALA A 43 -20.14 3.00 -13.28
CA ALA A 43 -20.80 4.29 -13.31
C ALA A 43 -20.09 5.26 -14.27
N VAL A 44 -18.76 5.34 -14.22
CA VAL A 44 -17.98 6.20 -15.12
C VAL A 44 -18.04 5.66 -16.55
N MET A 45 -17.81 4.35 -16.74
CA MET A 45 -17.84 3.70 -18.05
C MET A 45 -19.19 3.87 -18.76
N ARG A 46 -20.31 3.63 -18.04
CA ARG A 46 -21.66 3.83 -18.57
C ARG A 46 -21.87 5.25 -19.08
N ARG A 47 -21.44 6.26 -18.31
CA ARG A 47 -21.58 7.67 -18.72
C ARG A 47 -20.70 8.00 -19.93
N MET A 48 -19.49 7.47 -19.98
CA MET A 48 -18.58 7.71 -21.11
C MET A 48 -19.12 7.12 -22.41
N VAL A 49 -19.69 5.92 -22.36
CA VAL A 49 -20.19 5.21 -23.54
C VAL A 49 -21.59 5.67 -23.96
N LEU A 50 -22.51 5.91 -23.01
CA LEU A 50 -23.92 6.18 -23.32
C LEU A 50 -24.31 7.66 -23.27
N GLU A 51 -23.58 8.48 -22.52
CA GLU A 51 -23.93 9.89 -22.26
C GLU A 51 -22.89 10.85 -22.84
N ASP A 52 -21.95 10.35 -23.65
CA ASP A 52 -20.82 11.11 -24.20
C ASP A 52 -20.04 11.93 -23.15
N TYR A 53 -20.01 11.41 -21.92
CA TYR A 53 -19.39 12.10 -20.81
C TYR A 53 -17.87 12.19 -21.01
N THR A 54 -17.34 13.41 -20.94
CA THR A 54 -15.90 13.66 -20.90
C THR A 54 -15.42 13.62 -19.45
N PRO A 55 -14.64 12.59 -19.05
CA PRO A 55 -14.24 12.42 -17.66
C PRO A 55 -13.39 13.59 -17.17
N LYS A 56 -13.62 14.02 -15.93
CA LYS A 56 -12.76 14.98 -15.21
C LYS A 56 -12.33 14.39 -13.88
N TYR A 57 -11.07 14.56 -13.50
CA TYR A 57 -10.53 14.06 -12.22
C TYR A 57 -11.36 14.49 -11.01
N LYS A 58 -11.76 15.77 -10.95
CA LYS A 58 -12.58 16.31 -9.85
C LYS A 58 -13.93 15.59 -9.73
N ASP A 59 -14.53 15.24 -10.86
CA ASP A 59 -15.83 14.58 -10.89
C ASP A 59 -15.68 13.10 -10.55
N ILE A 60 -14.63 12.42 -11.01
CA ILE A 60 -14.29 11.05 -10.58
C ILE A 60 -14.05 11.01 -9.07
N SER A 61 -13.31 11.97 -8.52
CA SER A 61 -13.04 12.07 -7.08
C SER A 61 -14.33 12.22 -6.26
N ARG A 62 -15.26 13.08 -6.71
CA ARG A 62 -16.60 13.22 -6.09
C ARG A 62 -17.43 11.95 -6.17
N VAL A 63 -17.43 11.28 -7.31
CA VAL A 63 -18.17 10.01 -7.47
C VAL A 63 -17.54 8.93 -6.60
N LEU A 64 -16.21 8.90 -6.49
CA LEU A 64 -15.47 8.00 -5.61
C LEU A 64 -15.86 8.22 -4.15
N GLU A 65 -15.89 9.47 -3.66
CA GLU A 65 -16.35 9.77 -2.30
C GLU A 65 -17.81 9.33 -2.06
N GLY A 66 -18.69 9.57 -3.04
CA GLY A 66 -20.07 9.11 -3.00
C GLY A 66 -20.18 7.58 -2.91
N LYS A 67 -19.43 6.87 -3.75
CA LYS A 67 -19.37 5.40 -3.73
C LYS A 67 -18.71 4.86 -2.46
N ALA A 68 -17.70 5.53 -1.93
CA ALA A 68 -17.08 5.15 -0.66
C ALA A 68 -18.12 5.16 0.48
N ARG A 69 -18.95 6.21 0.54
CA ARG A 69 -20.05 6.32 1.52
C ARG A 69 -21.13 5.26 1.30
N GLU A 70 -21.59 5.08 0.06
CA GLU A 70 -22.61 4.08 -0.29
C GLU A 70 -22.21 2.66 0.14
N PHE A 71 -20.94 2.32 -0.01
CA PHE A 71 -20.41 0.99 0.33
C PHE A 71 -19.78 0.92 1.74
N ASN A 72 -19.95 1.94 2.59
CA ASN A 72 -19.36 2.00 3.94
C ASN A 72 -17.87 1.66 3.98
N THR A 73 -17.10 2.28 3.07
CA THR A 73 -15.64 2.15 2.96
C THR A 73 -14.95 3.52 2.94
N SER A 74 -13.64 3.56 3.09
CA SER A 74 -12.87 4.80 2.99
C SER A 74 -12.47 5.05 1.54
N ALA A 75 -12.50 6.32 1.11
CA ALA A 75 -11.96 6.74 -0.19
C ALA A 75 -10.48 6.32 -0.37
N ASN A 76 -9.71 6.29 0.71
CA ASN A 76 -8.30 5.89 0.70
C ASN A 76 -8.07 4.38 0.52
N ASP A 77 -9.11 3.57 0.75
CA ASP A 77 -9.09 2.13 0.52
C ASP A 77 -9.46 1.78 -0.94
N MET A 78 -10.06 2.71 -1.68
CA MET A 78 -10.46 2.55 -3.09
C MET A 78 -9.29 2.79 -4.06
N LEU A 79 -9.50 2.49 -5.33
CA LEU A 79 -8.55 2.81 -6.40
C LEU A 79 -8.38 4.33 -6.55
N SER A 80 -7.18 4.79 -6.90
CA SER A 80 -6.96 6.19 -7.26
C SER A 80 -7.70 6.55 -8.55
N GLU A 81 -7.93 7.84 -8.77
CA GLU A 81 -8.56 8.35 -9.98
C GLU A 81 -7.82 7.88 -11.25
N GLU A 82 -6.48 7.90 -11.22
CA GLU A 82 -5.63 7.39 -12.30
C GLU A 82 -5.79 5.88 -12.51
N GLN A 83 -5.84 5.09 -11.44
CA GLN A 83 -6.08 3.65 -11.55
C GLN A 83 -7.47 3.34 -12.13
N VAL A 84 -8.49 4.13 -11.79
CA VAL A 84 -9.83 4.01 -12.37
C VAL A 84 -9.81 4.33 -13.85
N LEU A 85 -9.17 5.44 -14.24
CA LEU A 85 -9.04 5.84 -15.64
C LEU A 85 -8.26 4.82 -16.47
N ASN A 86 -7.16 4.27 -15.95
CA ASN A 86 -6.40 3.22 -16.61
C ASN A 86 -7.23 1.94 -16.79
N SER A 87 -8.01 1.56 -15.76
CA SER A 87 -8.93 0.42 -15.88
C SER A 87 -9.97 0.63 -16.97
N ILE A 88 -10.52 1.85 -17.07
CA ILE A 88 -11.50 2.21 -18.10
C ILE A 88 -10.84 2.20 -19.47
N TYR A 89 -9.64 2.76 -19.61
CA TYR A 89 -8.87 2.73 -20.86
C TYR A 89 -8.67 1.30 -21.35
N THR A 90 -8.20 0.40 -20.47
CA THR A 90 -8.04 -1.02 -20.82
C THR A 90 -9.36 -1.67 -21.22
N GLU A 91 -10.45 -1.42 -20.48
CA GLU A 91 -11.75 -1.99 -20.82
C GLU A 91 -12.29 -1.44 -22.16
N VAL A 92 -12.09 -0.16 -22.47
CA VAL A 92 -12.49 0.44 -23.76
C VAL A 92 -11.68 -0.16 -24.91
N PHE A 93 -10.37 -0.28 -24.72
CA PHE A 93 -9.45 -0.81 -25.71
C PHE A 93 -9.76 -2.28 -26.05
N ASP A 94 -10.03 -3.09 -25.03
CA ASP A 94 -10.33 -4.52 -25.16
C ASP A 94 -11.80 -4.83 -25.50
N SER A 95 -12.71 -3.85 -25.41
CA SER A 95 -14.15 -4.12 -25.59
C SER A 95 -14.54 -4.24 -27.06
N ASP A 96 -14.93 -5.46 -27.46
CA ASP A 96 -15.56 -5.73 -28.75
C ASP A 96 -16.99 -5.17 -28.88
N LEU A 97 -17.58 -4.70 -27.77
CA LEU A 97 -18.94 -4.15 -27.74
C LEU A 97 -18.97 -2.65 -28.06
N ILE A 98 -17.82 -1.98 -28.12
CA ILE A 98 -17.69 -0.57 -28.47
C ILE A 98 -17.29 -0.47 -29.93
N SER A 99 -18.06 0.29 -30.71
CA SER A 99 -17.75 0.46 -32.13
C SER A 99 -16.38 1.13 -32.33
N PRO A 100 -15.61 0.78 -33.38
CA PRO A 100 -14.30 1.38 -33.64
C PRO A 100 -14.28 2.93 -33.61
N PRO A 101 -15.23 3.66 -34.21
CA PRO A 101 -15.22 5.13 -34.14
C PRO A 101 -15.44 5.65 -32.71
N GLN A 102 -16.33 5.04 -31.94
CA GLN A 102 -16.56 5.41 -30.54
C GLN A 102 -15.35 5.10 -29.66
N ARG A 103 -14.64 4.00 -29.94
CA ARG A 103 -13.41 3.64 -29.23
C ARG A 103 -12.35 4.72 -29.38
N ILE A 104 -12.06 5.15 -30.62
CA ILE A 104 -11.10 6.21 -30.93
C ILE A 104 -11.47 7.52 -30.22
N GLU A 105 -12.76 7.86 -30.21
CA GLU A 105 -13.24 9.07 -29.53
C GLU A 105 -13.04 9.00 -28.02
N ILE A 106 -13.39 7.87 -27.40
CA ILE A 106 -13.22 7.67 -25.95
C ILE A 106 -11.73 7.66 -25.57
N GLU A 107 -10.89 6.98 -26.35
CA GLU A 107 -9.42 6.98 -26.18
C GLU A 107 -8.87 8.41 -26.25
N SER A 108 -9.27 9.20 -27.25
CA SER A 108 -8.85 10.60 -27.38
C SER A 108 -9.27 11.46 -26.16
N ARG A 109 -10.50 11.27 -25.66
CA ARG A 109 -10.97 11.97 -24.44
C ARG A 109 -10.12 11.59 -23.21
N LEU A 110 -9.73 10.32 -23.08
CA LEU A 110 -8.88 9.83 -21.99
C LEU A 110 -7.43 10.33 -22.11
N ASP A 111 -6.85 10.31 -23.31
CA ASP A 111 -5.50 10.81 -23.58
C ASP A 111 -5.36 12.29 -23.24
N ASN A 112 -6.33 13.11 -23.67
CA ASN A 112 -6.38 14.53 -23.31
C ASN A 112 -6.42 14.74 -21.79
N LEU A 113 -7.13 13.87 -21.07
CA LEU A 113 -7.21 13.93 -19.62
C LEU A 113 -5.87 13.56 -18.98
N PHE A 114 -5.21 12.50 -19.45
CA PHE A 114 -3.89 12.10 -18.99
C PHE A 114 -2.87 13.24 -19.20
N MET A 115 -2.85 13.86 -20.40
CA MET A 115 -1.99 15.01 -20.70
C MET A 115 -2.26 16.22 -19.77
N SER A 116 -3.52 16.53 -19.49
CA SER A 116 -3.87 17.65 -18.60
C SER A 116 -3.42 17.46 -17.14
N VAL A 117 -3.20 16.21 -16.71
CA VAL A 117 -2.68 15.85 -15.38
C VAL A 117 -1.17 15.69 -15.37
N GLU A 118 -0.56 15.48 -16.54
CA GLU A 118 0.88 15.55 -16.72
C GLU A 118 1.42 16.96 -16.46
N GLU A 119 0.67 18.01 -16.82
CA GLU A 119 1.10 19.41 -16.69
C GLU A 119 1.00 20.00 -15.27
N LYS A 120 0.08 19.53 -14.42
CA LYS A 120 -0.03 20.02 -13.03
C LYS A 120 0.87 19.22 -12.11
N PRO A 121 1.88 19.82 -11.44
CA PRO A 121 2.68 19.10 -10.46
C PRO A 121 1.76 18.55 -9.37
N THR A 122 1.62 17.23 -9.31
CA THR A 122 0.99 16.54 -8.20
C THR A 122 1.88 16.82 -6.99
N GLN A 123 1.57 17.85 -6.21
CA GLN A 123 2.20 18.04 -4.91
C GLN A 123 1.81 16.83 -4.06
N PRO A 124 2.74 15.95 -3.68
CA PRO A 124 2.46 14.99 -2.63
C PRO A 124 2.48 15.80 -1.34
N GLN A 125 1.36 16.43 -0.98
CA GLN A 125 1.18 17.04 0.34
C GLN A 125 0.87 15.93 1.35
N THR A 126 1.78 14.98 1.53
CA THR A 126 1.71 14.04 2.65
C THR A 126 2.87 14.34 3.58
N SER A 127 2.63 15.30 4.47
CA SER A 127 3.60 15.64 5.50
C SER A 127 3.95 14.42 6.35
N ILE A 128 5.14 14.41 6.96
CA ILE A 128 5.57 13.42 7.96
C ILE A 128 4.50 13.20 9.06
N HIS A 129 3.64 14.20 9.31
CA HIS A 129 2.53 14.10 10.26
C HIS A 129 1.41 13.17 9.77
N GLU A 130 1.03 13.22 8.49
CA GLU A 130 0.04 12.31 7.91
C GLU A 130 0.55 10.86 7.89
N TYR A 131 1.84 10.65 7.69
CA TYR A 131 2.45 9.33 7.84
C TYR A 131 2.27 8.75 9.24
N LYS A 132 2.38 9.57 10.30
CA LYS A 132 2.11 9.09 11.67
C LYS A 132 0.67 8.60 11.79
N VAL A 133 -0.29 9.36 11.27
CA VAL A 133 -1.72 9.01 11.29
C VAL A 133 -1.98 7.71 10.51
N ILE A 134 -1.46 7.59 9.29
CA ILE A 134 -1.69 6.40 8.46
C ILE A 134 -0.97 5.17 9.06
N ARG A 135 0.25 5.34 9.59
CA ARG A 135 0.98 4.26 10.28
C ARG A 135 0.25 3.80 11.54
N GLU A 136 -0.34 4.72 12.30
CA GLU A 136 -1.17 4.39 13.45
C GLU A 136 -2.41 3.60 13.06
N GLN A 137 -3.07 3.96 11.96
CA GLN A 137 -4.20 3.18 11.43
C GLN A 137 -3.77 1.77 11.03
N TYR A 138 -2.60 1.62 10.41
CA TYR A 138 -2.07 0.30 10.05
C TYR A 138 -1.70 -0.53 11.29
N LYS A 139 -1.06 0.09 12.30
CA LYS A 139 -0.80 -0.54 13.60
C LYS A 139 -2.09 -0.96 14.29
N LYS A 140 -3.12 -0.11 14.30
CA LYS A 140 -4.45 -0.45 14.83
C LYS A 140 -5.03 -1.67 14.12
N LYS A 141 -4.93 -1.75 12.79
CA LYS A 141 -5.37 -2.93 12.01
C LYS A 141 -4.61 -4.21 12.40
N GLN A 142 -3.28 -4.14 12.56
CA GLN A 142 -2.49 -5.28 13.03
C GLN A 142 -2.86 -5.69 14.46
N ASN A 143 -3.02 -4.72 15.35
CA ASN A 143 -3.43 -4.97 16.73
C ASN A 143 -4.83 -5.60 16.79
N SER A 144 -5.77 -5.19 15.95
CA SER A 144 -7.09 -5.82 15.87
C SER A 144 -7.03 -7.28 15.42
N ILE A 145 -6.12 -7.63 14.50
CA ILE A 145 -5.92 -9.03 14.09
C ILE A 145 -5.33 -9.84 15.24
N ILE A 146 -4.32 -9.30 15.93
CA ILE A 146 -3.70 -9.98 17.09
C ILE A 146 -4.74 -10.20 18.20
N LEU A 147 -5.54 -9.17 18.53
CA LEU A 147 -6.61 -9.27 19.50
C LEU A 147 -7.67 -10.30 19.09
N LEU A 148 -8.04 -10.35 17.79
CA LEU A 148 -8.95 -11.37 17.28
C LEU A 148 -8.37 -12.77 17.43
N THR A 149 -7.09 -12.97 17.08
CA THR A 149 -6.40 -14.26 17.25
C THR A 149 -6.42 -14.69 18.72
N ILE A 150 -6.07 -13.78 19.64
CA ILE A 150 -6.08 -14.07 21.08
C ILE A 150 -7.49 -14.42 21.57
N ALA A 151 -8.48 -13.61 21.22
CA ALA A 151 -9.87 -13.82 21.65
C ALA A 151 -10.42 -15.15 21.14
N VAL A 152 -10.17 -15.49 19.88
CA VAL A 152 -10.63 -16.74 19.29
C VAL A 152 -9.91 -17.94 19.90
N SER A 153 -8.60 -17.85 20.14
CA SER A 153 -7.85 -18.89 20.85
C SER A 153 -8.33 -19.08 22.29
N MET A 154 -8.71 -18.00 22.99
CA MET A 154 -9.31 -18.08 24.33
C MET A 154 -10.65 -18.82 24.28
N VAL A 155 -11.51 -18.52 23.32
CA VAL A 155 -12.78 -19.24 23.14
C VAL A 155 -12.52 -20.74 22.84
N GLY A 156 -11.51 -21.07 22.05
CA GLY A 156 -11.06 -22.44 21.82
C GLY A 156 -10.62 -23.18 23.08
N ALA A 157 -9.79 -22.52 23.89
CA ALA A 157 -9.33 -23.06 25.16
C ALA A 157 -10.49 -23.24 26.15
N SER A 158 -11.37 -22.26 26.27
CA SER A 158 -12.55 -22.32 27.13
C SER A 158 -13.55 -23.40 26.69
N THR A 159 -13.79 -23.56 25.38
CA THR A 159 -14.66 -24.62 24.85
C THR A 159 -14.08 -26.01 25.05
N SER A 160 -12.76 -26.15 24.91
CA SER A 160 -12.05 -27.39 25.27
C SER A 160 -12.24 -27.72 26.75
N ILE A 161 -11.98 -26.78 27.66
CA ILE A 161 -12.14 -26.96 29.10
C ILE A 161 -13.60 -27.31 29.47
N LEU A 162 -14.57 -26.58 28.91
CA LEU A 162 -15.99 -26.80 29.16
C LEU A 162 -16.45 -28.20 28.69
N TYR A 163 -15.95 -28.67 27.54
CA TYR A 163 -16.25 -30.02 27.07
C TYR A 163 -15.70 -31.09 28.03
N GLY A 164 -14.48 -30.91 28.54
CA GLY A 164 -13.91 -31.79 29.55
C GLY A 164 -14.76 -31.84 30.83
N PHE A 165 -15.17 -30.67 31.32
CA PHE A 165 -16.07 -30.56 32.49
C PHE A 165 -17.42 -31.24 32.27
N LEU A 166 -18.04 -31.06 31.10
CA LEU A 166 -19.33 -31.69 30.77
C LEU A 166 -19.22 -33.22 30.63
N LYS A 167 -18.07 -33.73 30.18
CA LYS A 167 -17.86 -35.16 29.99
C LYS A 167 -17.54 -35.89 31.29
N ASP A 168 -16.72 -35.29 32.16
CA ASP A 168 -16.39 -35.87 33.47
C ASP A 168 -16.13 -34.77 34.53
N PRO A 169 -17.18 -34.33 35.24
CA PRO A 169 -17.06 -33.27 36.25
C PRO A 169 -16.17 -33.63 37.43
N ALA A 170 -15.98 -34.93 37.72
CA ALA A 170 -15.27 -35.40 38.91
C ALA A 170 -13.76 -35.12 38.80
N THR A 171 -13.20 -35.25 37.59
CA THR A 171 -11.78 -34.96 37.30
C THR A 171 -11.38 -33.49 37.54
N PHE A 172 -12.35 -32.57 37.48
CA PHE A 172 -12.13 -31.14 37.77
C PHE A 172 -12.04 -30.83 39.27
N ILE A 173 -12.66 -31.68 40.10
CA ILE A 173 -12.77 -31.48 41.55
C ILE A 173 -11.57 -32.12 42.27
N THR A 174 -10.97 -33.15 41.68
CA THR A 174 -9.79 -33.86 42.21
C THR A 174 -8.49 -33.31 41.63
N SER A 175 -8.20 -32.02 41.81
CA SER A 175 -6.86 -31.38 41.76
C SER A 175 -5.84 -31.74 40.66
N ASP A 176 -6.21 -32.26 39.50
CA ASP A 176 -5.22 -32.51 38.44
C ASP A 176 -5.03 -31.29 37.54
N SER A 177 -3.86 -30.66 37.65
CA SER A 177 -3.39 -29.58 36.77
C SER A 177 -3.39 -29.93 35.27
N GLU A 178 -3.69 -31.18 34.90
CA GLU A 178 -3.83 -31.67 33.54
C GLU A 178 -4.84 -30.89 32.70
N TRP A 179 -5.94 -30.41 33.30
CA TRP A 179 -6.91 -29.57 32.57
C TRP A 179 -6.33 -28.21 32.18
N LEU A 180 -5.43 -27.64 33.00
CA LEU A 180 -4.70 -26.40 32.69
C LEU A 180 -3.73 -26.65 31.53
N PHE A 181 -2.99 -27.74 31.56
CA PHE A 181 -2.08 -28.10 30.45
C PHE A 181 -2.83 -28.35 29.14
N SER A 182 -4.00 -28.98 29.19
CA SER A 182 -4.87 -29.14 28.02
C SER A 182 -5.39 -27.80 27.48
N GLY A 183 -5.91 -26.93 28.36
CA GLY A 183 -6.40 -25.61 27.98
C GLY A 183 -5.32 -24.70 27.40
N VAL A 184 -4.14 -24.65 28.05
CA VAL A 184 -2.97 -23.89 27.57
C VAL A 184 -2.44 -24.48 26.27
N GLY A 185 -2.39 -25.81 26.14
CA GLY A 185 -2.01 -26.50 24.91
C GLY A 185 -2.90 -26.15 23.73
N VAL A 186 -4.23 -26.21 23.92
CA VAL A 186 -5.21 -25.80 22.89
C VAL A 186 -5.06 -24.32 22.54
N PHE A 187 -4.85 -23.44 23.53
CA PHE A 187 -4.64 -22.02 23.29
C PHE A 187 -3.42 -21.78 22.39
N ILE A 188 -2.26 -22.38 22.72
CA ILE A 188 -1.01 -22.21 21.99
C ILE A 188 -1.14 -22.75 20.57
N VAL A 189 -1.66 -23.97 20.40
CA VAL A 189 -1.80 -24.60 19.08
C VAL A 189 -2.81 -23.85 18.22
N SER A 190 -3.93 -23.40 18.78
CA SER A 190 -4.94 -22.61 18.06
C SER A 190 -4.38 -21.24 17.66
N ALA A 191 -3.65 -20.57 18.55
CA ALA A 191 -3.01 -19.29 18.25
C ALA A 191 -1.96 -19.45 17.13
N ALA A 192 -1.15 -20.50 17.18
CA ALA A 192 -0.16 -20.80 16.14
C ALA A 192 -0.82 -21.07 14.78
N MET A 193 -1.85 -21.92 14.73
CA MET A 193 -2.59 -22.22 13.49
C MET A 193 -3.29 -20.99 12.92
N ILE A 194 -3.98 -20.21 13.76
CA ILE A 194 -4.65 -18.99 13.32
C ILE A 194 -3.64 -17.96 12.81
N THR A 195 -2.50 -17.82 13.48
CA THR A 195 -1.42 -16.92 13.03
C THR A 195 -0.88 -17.35 11.67
N LEU A 196 -0.64 -18.65 11.48
CA LEU A 196 -0.20 -19.19 10.20
C LEU A 196 -1.24 -18.98 9.09
N MET A 197 -2.52 -19.23 9.37
CA MET A 197 -3.60 -18.93 8.42
C MET A 197 -3.67 -17.43 8.07
N ALA A 198 -3.47 -16.55 9.06
CA ALA A 198 -3.46 -15.11 8.83
C ALA A 198 -2.29 -14.68 7.93
N ILE A 199 -1.10 -15.28 8.11
CA ILE A 199 0.09 -15.04 7.28
C ILE A 199 -0.15 -15.52 5.85
N VAL A 200 -0.54 -16.79 5.67
CA VAL A 200 -0.77 -17.38 4.34
C VAL A 200 -1.85 -16.60 3.57
N LYS A 201 -2.90 -16.17 4.27
CA LYS A 201 -3.97 -15.39 3.65
C LYS A 201 -3.50 -13.98 3.28
N LYS A 202 -2.65 -13.35 4.09
CA LYS A 202 -2.05 -12.06 3.75
C LYS A 202 -1.19 -12.15 2.48
N GLU A 203 -0.36 -13.19 2.36
CA GLU A 203 0.52 -13.38 1.19
C GLU A 203 -0.25 -13.61 -0.11
N ARG A 204 -1.31 -14.44 -0.08
CA ARG A 204 -2.16 -14.66 -1.26
C ARG A 204 -2.93 -13.40 -1.70
N GLU A 205 -3.07 -12.42 -0.80
CA GLU A 205 -3.88 -11.23 -1.02
C GLU A 205 -3.09 -10.01 -1.54
N GLU A 206 -1.75 -10.02 -1.53
CA GLU A 206 -0.89 -8.93 -2.02
C GLU A 206 -0.92 -8.73 -3.55
N ILE A 207 -1.56 -9.63 -4.31
CA ILE A 207 -1.66 -9.55 -5.77
C ILE A 207 -2.69 -8.49 -6.23
N SER A 208 -3.54 -7.95 -5.34
CA SER A 208 -4.42 -6.82 -5.70
C SER A 208 -3.66 -5.50 -5.69
N SER A 209 -3.78 -4.73 -6.77
CA SER A 209 -3.24 -3.36 -6.94
C SER A 209 -3.21 -2.59 -5.61
N PRO A 210 -2.05 -2.05 -5.19
CA PRO A 210 -1.92 -1.42 -3.89
C PRO A 210 -2.87 -0.23 -3.79
N SER A 211 -3.60 -0.16 -2.66
CA SER A 211 -4.44 0.99 -2.33
C SER A 211 -3.62 2.29 -2.28
N ARG A 212 -4.28 3.42 -2.48
CA ARG A 212 -3.64 4.75 -2.37
C ARG A 212 -2.90 4.92 -1.04
N SER A 213 -3.52 4.48 0.07
CA SER A 213 -2.90 4.57 1.39
C SER A 213 -1.60 3.76 1.49
N SER A 214 -1.57 2.53 0.94
CA SER A 214 -0.34 1.72 0.95
C SER A 214 0.79 2.31 0.11
N VAL A 215 0.47 2.94 -1.03
CA VAL A 215 1.48 3.60 -1.88
C VAL A 215 2.10 4.79 -1.13
N VAL A 216 1.27 5.62 -0.50
CA VAL A 216 1.72 6.76 0.32
C VAL A 216 2.58 6.28 1.49
N ILE A 217 2.16 5.25 2.24
CA ILE A 217 2.97 4.70 3.34
C ILE A 217 4.33 4.22 2.85
N SER A 218 4.37 3.54 1.69
CA SER A 218 5.60 3.02 1.13
C SER A 218 6.55 4.16 0.73
N ALA A 219 6.03 5.20 0.08
CA ALA A 219 6.79 6.41 -0.28
C ALA A 219 7.38 7.10 0.95
N THR A 220 6.56 7.43 1.95
CA THR A 220 7.06 8.14 3.14
C THR A 220 7.99 7.27 3.99
N LYS A 221 7.74 5.96 4.09
CA LYS A 221 8.67 5.05 4.78
C LYS A 221 10.05 5.09 4.10
N PHE A 222 10.06 5.12 2.77
CA PHE A 222 11.30 5.16 2.00
C PHE A 222 12.04 6.48 2.17
N GLU A 223 11.35 7.62 2.15
CA GLU A 223 11.93 8.93 2.50
C GLU A 223 12.56 8.92 3.91
N ILE A 224 11.87 8.35 4.90
CA ILE A 224 12.41 8.21 6.26
C ILE A 224 13.68 7.34 6.28
N ASP A 225 13.72 6.27 5.50
CA ASP A 225 14.89 5.39 5.45
C ASP A 225 16.09 6.10 4.78
N ILE A 226 15.84 6.96 3.78
CA ILE A 226 16.85 7.86 3.20
C ILE A 226 17.32 8.89 4.24
N ALA A 227 16.40 9.56 4.94
CA ALA A 227 16.75 10.54 5.97
C ALA A 227 17.61 9.93 7.09
N LYS A 228 17.30 8.70 7.52
CA LYS A 228 18.13 7.94 8.46
C LYS A 228 19.50 7.59 7.88
N ALA A 229 19.57 7.20 6.62
CA ALA A 229 20.82 6.89 5.94
C ALA A 229 21.73 8.14 5.86
N LEU A 230 21.17 9.29 5.52
CA LEU A 230 21.86 10.58 5.51
C LEU A 230 22.37 10.95 6.92
N ALA A 231 21.49 10.88 7.93
CA ALA A 231 21.85 11.17 9.32
C ALA A 231 22.97 10.26 9.86
N LYS A 232 22.87 8.94 9.62
CA LYS A 232 23.90 7.96 10.02
C LYS A 232 25.23 8.18 9.28
N SER A 233 25.16 8.77 8.10
CA SER A 233 26.32 9.10 7.30
C SER A 233 26.95 10.43 7.69
N GLY A 234 26.33 11.21 8.59
CA GLY A 234 26.85 12.48 9.09
C GLY A 234 26.59 13.68 8.17
N TYR A 235 25.82 13.50 7.10
CA TYR A 235 25.44 14.60 6.21
C TYR A 235 24.35 15.45 6.87
N LYS A 236 24.56 16.77 6.87
CA LYS A 236 23.49 17.73 7.13
C LYS A 236 22.58 17.76 5.90
N TYR A 237 21.27 17.67 6.14
CA TYR A 237 20.28 17.69 5.08
C TYR A 237 19.13 18.64 5.43
N TYR A 238 18.56 19.25 4.41
CA TYR A 238 17.32 20.02 4.49
C TYR A 238 16.20 19.14 3.90
N SER A 239 15.13 18.93 4.66
CA SER A 239 13.95 18.20 4.19
C SER A 239 12.98 19.13 3.48
N GLU A 240 12.49 18.70 2.33
CA GLU A 240 11.52 19.41 1.48
C GLU A 240 11.85 20.90 1.18
N PRO A 241 13.11 21.26 0.86
CA PRO A 241 13.49 22.64 0.59
C PRO A 241 12.87 23.16 -0.72
N SER A 242 12.58 24.46 -0.77
CA SER A 242 12.12 25.11 -2.01
C SER A 242 13.33 25.56 -2.84
N VAL A 243 13.39 25.15 -4.11
CA VAL A 243 14.39 25.60 -5.08
C VAL A 243 13.66 26.03 -6.36
N GLY A 244 13.54 27.34 -6.55
CA GLY A 244 12.68 27.88 -7.62
C GLY A 244 11.24 27.39 -7.45
N GLU A 245 10.68 26.80 -8.49
CA GLU A 245 9.34 26.19 -8.49
C GLU A 245 9.33 24.72 -8.01
N PHE A 246 10.49 24.16 -7.74
CA PHE A 246 10.65 22.75 -7.39
C PHE A 246 10.82 22.56 -5.88
N ARG A 247 10.41 21.38 -5.41
CA ARG A 247 10.54 20.96 -4.02
C ARG A 247 11.06 19.52 -3.97
N PRO A 248 12.39 19.31 -4.08
CA PRO A 248 12.97 17.99 -3.88
C PRO A 248 12.75 17.50 -2.45
N ASP A 249 12.84 16.19 -2.24
CA ASP A 249 12.61 15.60 -0.92
C ASP A 249 13.73 15.96 0.05
N PHE A 250 14.99 16.01 -0.43
CA PHE A 250 16.13 16.46 0.36
C PHE A 250 17.11 17.31 -0.46
N ILE A 251 17.82 18.22 0.22
CA ILE A 251 19.07 18.79 -0.28
C ILE A 251 20.17 18.53 0.73
N ILE A 252 21.30 18.06 0.24
CA ILE A 252 22.50 17.81 1.03
C ILE A 252 23.69 18.57 0.47
N ASP A 253 24.64 18.88 1.33
CA ASP A 253 25.95 19.36 0.94
C ASP A 253 26.91 18.16 0.90
N MET A 254 27.38 17.80 -0.29
CA MET A 254 28.40 16.77 -0.48
C MET A 254 29.68 17.40 -1.01
N ALA A 255 30.66 17.59 -0.13
CA ALA A 255 31.97 18.13 -0.49
C ALA A 255 31.89 19.51 -1.18
N GLY A 256 30.98 20.38 -0.72
CA GLY A 256 30.77 21.72 -1.28
C GLY A 256 29.80 21.77 -2.45
N GLU A 257 29.34 20.62 -2.96
CA GLU A 257 28.29 20.53 -3.98
C GLU A 257 26.92 20.37 -3.32
N LYS A 258 25.95 21.20 -3.71
CA LYS A 258 24.55 21.05 -3.32
C LYS A 258 23.88 20.00 -4.18
N VAL A 259 23.58 18.86 -3.57
CA VAL A 259 22.94 17.72 -4.23
C VAL A 259 21.46 17.68 -3.83
N ALA A 260 20.57 17.81 -4.81
CA ALA A 260 19.15 17.57 -4.61
C ALA A 260 18.83 16.08 -4.75
N ILE A 261 18.05 15.53 -3.82
CA ILE A 261 17.67 14.12 -3.77
C ILE A 261 16.16 14.02 -3.85
N GLU A 262 15.68 13.21 -4.79
CA GLU A 262 14.28 12.81 -4.91
C GLU A 262 14.18 11.31 -4.60
N ALA A 263 13.30 10.96 -3.67
CA ALA A 263 13.02 9.61 -3.22
C ALA A 263 11.74 9.09 -3.89
N LYS A 264 11.81 7.93 -4.55
CA LYS A 264 10.64 7.28 -5.13
C LYS A 264 10.56 5.80 -4.75
N ALA A 265 9.55 5.46 -3.95
CA ALA A 265 9.20 4.07 -3.63
C ALA A 265 8.23 3.51 -4.67
N TRP A 266 8.75 3.23 -5.87
CA TRP A 266 7.94 2.68 -6.93
C TRP A 266 7.54 1.22 -6.68
N GLY A 267 6.38 0.82 -7.21
CA GLY A 267 5.88 -0.56 -7.14
C GLY A 267 6.62 -1.51 -8.09
N ASP A 268 6.10 -2.74 -8.25
CA ASP A 268 6.68 -3.74 -9.17
C ASP A 268 6.63 -3.30 -10.63
N VAL A 269 5.54 -2.62 -11.01
CA VAL A 269 5.34 -2.08 -12.35
C VAL A 269 5.20 -0.57 -12.24
N VAL A 270 6.04 0.15 -12.97
CA VAL A 270 6.03 1.61 -13.02
C VAL A 270 5.66 2.02 -14.43
N PRO A 271 4.60 2.83 -14.62
CA PRO A 271 4.28 3.36 -15.93
C PRO A 271 5.47 4.15 -16.50
N MET A 272 5.83 3.88 -17.75
CA MET A 272 6.95 4.54 -18.44
C MET A 272 6.82 6.06 -18.43
N GLN A 273 5.59 6.57 -18.56
CA GLN A 273 5.27 7.99 -18.51
C GLN A 273 5.61 8.61 -17.14
N ALA A 274 5.28 7.92 -16.03
CA ALA A 274 5.59 8.39 -14.69
C ALA A 274 7.12 8.50 -14.47
N MET A 275 7.88 7.56 -15.02
CA MET A 275 9.35 7.61 -15.01
C MET A 275 9.87 8.80 -15.83
N LYS A 276 9.42 8.95 -17.08
CA LYS A 276 9.82 10.07 -17.95
C LYS A 276 9.52 11.43 -17.32
N ARG A 277 8.33 11.59 -16.73
CA ARG A 277 7.92 12.82 -16.03
C ARG A 277 8.85 13.14 -14.86
N THR A 278 9.17 12.13 -14.06
CA THR A 278 10.07 12.29 -12.91
C THR A 278 11.46 12.72 -13.39
N ILE A 279 12.01 12.04 -14.40
CA ILE A 279 13.33 12.39 -14.94
C ILE A 279 13.32 13.81 -15.53
N ARG A 280 12.34 14.17 -16.35
CA ARG A 280 12.24 15.52 -16.93
C ARG A 280 12.18 16.60 -15.84
N ARG A 281 11.36 16.41 -14.80
CA ARG A 281 11.31 17.32 -13.65
C ARG A 281 12.66 17.46 -12.96
N LEU A 282 13.39 16.35 -12.80
CA LEU A 282 14.72 16.37 -12.17
C LEU A 282 15.79 17.01 -13.07
N GLU A 283 15.67 16.86 -14.38
CA GLU A 283 16.52 17.56 -15.36
C GLU A 283 16.28 19.07 -15.32
N GLU A 284 15.02 19.51 -15.19
CA GLU A 284 14.68 20.92 -15.01
C GLU A 284 15.20 21.45 -13.66
N LEU A 285 15.03 20.70 -12.57
CA LEU A 285 15.61 21.02 -11.26
C LEU A 285 17.14 21.15 -11.30
N SER A 286 17.83 20.35 -12.11
CA SER A 286 19.30 20.42 -12.25
C SER A 286 19.81 21.69 -12.92
N LYS A 287 18.91 22.50 -13.49
CA LYS A 287 19.22 23.80 -14.11
C LYS A 287 18.98 24.98 -13.15
N GLU A 288 18.32 24.75 -12.02
CA GLU A 288 18.01 25.79 -11.04
C GLU A 288 19.26 26.26 -10.29
N LYS A 289 19.27 27.54 -9.92
CA LYS A 289 20.37 28.11 -9.14
C LYS A 289 20.39 27.52 -7.73
N GLY A 290 21.54 26.97 -7.34
CA GLY A 290 21.73 26.39 -6.01
C GLY A 290 21.60 24.86 -5.94
N VAL A 291 21.51 24.19 -7.09
CA VAL A 291 21.60 22.73 -7.21
C VAL A 291 22.69 22.38 -8.21
N ASP A 292 23.75 21.73 -7.75
CA ASP A 292 24.90 21.35 -8.58
C ASP A 292 24.69 19.98 -9.24
N SER A 293 24.02 19.07 -8.52
CA SER A 293 23.64 17.76 -9.05
C SER A 293 22.33 17.25 -8.48
N VAL A 294 21.69 16.32 -9.21
CA VAL A 294 20.39 15.75 -8.83
C VAL A 294 20.49 14.23 -8.79
N MET A 295 19.99 13.64 -7.71
CA MET A 295 19.93 12.20 -7.50
C MET A 295 18.49 11.74 -7.40
N LEU A 296 18.14 10.73 -8.19
CA LEU A 296 16.90 9.97 -8.03
C LEU A 296 17.23 8.70 -7.26
N VAL A 297 16.70 8.55 -6.05
CA VAL A 297 16.89 7.35 -5.24
C VAL A 297 15.61 6.52 -5.31
N THR A 298 15.73 5.25 -5.68
CA THR A 298 14.60 4.32 -5.79
C THR A 298 14.79 3.06 -4.97
N ASN A 299 13.68 2.45 -4.59
CA ASN A 299 13.69 1.14 -3.91
C ASN A 299 14.04 -0.03 -4.85
N LYS A 300 13.86 0.15 -6.16
CA LYS A 300 14.11 -0.85 -7.21
C LYS A 300 14.88 -0.25 -8.40
N PRO A 301 15.64 -1.06 -9.15
CA PRO A 301 16.35 -0.58 -10.33
C PRO A 301 15.37 -0.10 -11.39
N ILE A 302 15.75 0.99 -12.07
CA ILE A 302 14.97 1.62 -13.13
C ILE A 302 15.55 1.18 -14.48
N PRO A 303 14.73 0.85 -15.48
CA PRO A 303 15.24 0.63 -16.84
C PRO A 303 15.79 1.95 -17.41
N LEU A 304 17.13 2.07 -17.48
CA LEU A 304 17.80 3.34 -17.82
C LEU A 304 17.73 3.72 -19.31
N LYS A 305 17.50 2.77 -20.22
CA LYS A 305 17.57 3.00 -21.67
C LYS A 305 16.43 3.91 -22.14
N GLY A 306 16.78 5.06 -22.71
CA GLY A 306 15.83 5.99 -23.35
C GLY A 306 15.05 6.90 -22.40
N LEU A 307 15.43 6.95 -21.12
CA LEU A 307 14.81 7.85 -20.12
C LEU A 307 15.55 9.18 -19.93
N TYR A 308 16.87 9.19 -20.17
CA TYR A 308 17.72 10.36 -19.95
C TYR A 308 17.99 11.09 -21.26
N SER A 309 18.09 12.42 -21.19
CA SER A 309 18.73 13.19 -22.24
C SER A 309 20.24 12.90 -22.28
N GLU A 310 20.88 13.05 -23.45
CA GLU A 310 22.32 12.78 -23.64
C GLU A 310 23.23 13.58 -22.68
N ASN A 311 22.73 14.72 -22.17
CA ASN A 311 23.43 15.61 -21.24
C ASN A 311 22.81 15.65 -19.84
N SER A 312 22.08 14.60 -19.44
CA SER A 312 21.41 14.56 -18.13
C SER A 312 22.43 14.62 -16.98
N LYS A 313 22.20 15.57 -16.06
CA LYS A 313 22.90 15.63 -14.75
C LYS A 313 22.21 14.77 -13.67
N VAL A 314 21.11 14.12 -14.01
CA VAL A 314 20.33 13.28 -13.09
C VAL A 314 20.97 11.90 -12.98
N LYS A 315 21.38 11.51 -11.78
CA LYS A 315 21.91 10.18 -11.49
C LYS A 315 20.87 9.36 -10.73
N SER A 316 20.50 8.19 -11.23
CA SER A 316 19.64 7.27 -10.49
C SER A 316 20.45 6.29 -9.66
N TYR A 317 20.00 6.04 -8.44
CA TYR A 317 20.57 5.04 -7.54
C TYR A 317 19.45 4.22 -6.93
N THR A 318 19.67 2.92 -6.83
CA THR A 318 18.93 2.10 -5.87
C THR A 318 19.36 2.45 -4.45
N MET A 319 18.53 2.15 -3.45
CA MET A 319 18.86 2.38 -2.05
C MET A 319 20.21 1.78 -1.64
N ASN A 320 20.57 0.60 -2.15
CA ASN A 320 21.84 -0.04 -1.84
C ASN A 320 23.04 0.70 -2.44
N GLU A 321 22.90 1.19 -3.68
CA GLU A 321 23.92 1.98 -4.35
C GLU A 321 24.08 3.34 -3.66
N PHE A 322 22.97 3.98 -3.29
CA PHE A 322 22.96 5.22 -2.52
C PHE A 322 23.68 5.05 -1.18
N LEU A 323 23.40 3.98 -0.43
CA LEU A 323 24.10 3.67 0.83
C LEU A 323 25.60 3.46 0.62
N SER A 324 25.98 2.83 -0.49
CA SER A 324 27.40 2.59 -0.83
C SER A 324 28.11 3.91 -1.17
N LEU A 325 27.43 4.80 -1.90
CA LEU A 325 27.92 6.13 -2.24
C LEU A 325 28.14 6.99 -0.97
N LEU A 326 27.20 6.97 -0.02
CA LEU A 326 27.35 7.68 1.26
C LEU A 326 28.52 7.16 2.11
N LYS A 327 28.86 5.86 2.01
CA LYS A 327 30.00 5.27 2.72
C LYS A 327 31.34 5.64 2.07
N ASN A 328 31.43 5.56 0.75
CA ASN A 328 32.69 5.78 0.03
C ASN A 328 33.16 7.24 0.12
N LYS A 329 32.24 8.19 0.29
CA LYS A 329 32.56 9.62 0.45
C LYS A 329 32.82 10.07 1.90
N LYS A 330 32.80 9.17 2.90
CA LYS A 330 33.22 9.47 4.28
C LYS A 330 34.74 9.66 4.46
N VAL A 331 35.53 9.50 3.39
CA VAL A 331 37.00 9.42 3.45
C VAL A 331 37.69 10.66 2.83
N ALA A 332 36.97 11.74 2.56
CA ALA A 332 37.57 13.00 2.06
C ALA A 332 37.41 14.13 3.09
#